data_AF-A0A0S4V4F0-F1
#
_entry.id   AF-A0A0S4V4F0-F1
#
_cell.length_a   1.000
_cell.length_b   1.000
_cell.length_c   1.000
_cell.angle_alpha   90.00
_cell.angle_beta   90.00
_cell.angle_gamma   90.00
#
_symmetry.space_group_name_H-M   'P 1'
#
loop_
_entity.id
_entity.type
_entity.pdbx_description
1 polymer ?
#
loop_
_entity_poly.entity_id
_entity_poly.type
_entity_poly.pdbx_seq_one_letter_code
_entity_poly.pdbx_strand_id
1 'polypeptide(L)' 'MLTILCGATLEFEIKLILRRQDVAGCTLGAQDSGRIGWDTFLCSHPAQHDRSDVQYTLAPLH' A
#
# COMPACT_ATOMS: atom_id res chain seq x y z
N MET A 1 -1.70 -1.50 -16.51
CA MET A 1 -2.27 -1.48 -17.89
C MET A 1 -3.57 -0.67 -17.94
N LEU A 2 -3.68 0.47 -17.23
CA LEU A 2 -4.89 1.31 -17.25
C LEU A 2 -4.94 2.23 -18.48
N THR A 3 -3.80 2.75 -18.92
CA THR A 3 -3.69 3.66 -20.08
C THR A 3 -4.16 3.02 -21.39
N ILE A 4 -3.97 1.70 -21.54
CA ILE A 4 -4.45 0.95 -22.72
C ILE A 4 -5.98 0.86 -22.75
N LEU A 5 -6.62 0.75 -21.57
CA LEU A 5 -8.07 0.57 -21.48
C LEU A 5 -8.84 1.91 -21.47
N CYS A 6 -8.25 2.96 -20.90
CA CYS A 6 -8.93 4.23 -20.64
C CYS A 6 -8.39 5.42 -21.44
N GLY A 7 -7.36 5.21 -22.26
CA GLY A 7 -6.61 6.29 -22.89
C GLY A 7 -5.84 7.15 -21.88
N ALA A 8 -5.29 8.28 -22.34
CA ALA A 8 -4.58 9.27 -21.50
C ALA A 8 -5.53 10.33 -20.88
N THR A 9 -6.83 10.09 -20.93
CA THR A 9 -7.87 11.10 -20.67
C THR A 9 -8.37 11.15 -19.23
N LEU A 10 -8.01 10.20 -18.39
CA LEU A 10 -8.52 10.06 -17.03
C LEU A 10 -7.37 9.89 -16.04
N GLU A 11 -7.48 10.60 -14.91
CA GLU A 11 -6.63 10.40 -13.74
C GLU A 11 -7.26 9.38 -12.81
N PHE A 12 -6.42 8.53 -12.22
CA PHE A 12 -6.87 7.48 -11.31
C PHE A 12 -6.11 7.55 -10.00
N GLU A 13 -6.87 7.51 -8.91
CA GLU A 13 -6.35 7.26 -7.57
C GLU A 13 -6.62 5.79 -7.22
N ILE A 14 -5.56 5.05 -6.91
CA ILE A 14 -5.66 3.69 -6.41
C ILE A 14 -5.30 3.68 -4.94
N LYS A 15 -6.26 3.32 -4.11
CA LYS A 15 -6.09 3.13 -2.67
C LYS A 15 -6.09 1.65 -2.34
N LEU A 16 -4.94 1.14 -1.91
CA LEU A 16 -4.87 -0.22 -1.39
C LEU A 16 -5.36 -0.22 0.06
N ILE A 17 -6.21 -1.20 0.40
CA ILE A 17 -6.71 -1.39 1.76
C ILE A 17 -6.24 -2.75 2.26
N LEU A 18 -5.41 -2.74 3.29
CA LEU A 18 -5.01 -3.94 4.02
C LEU A 18 -5.96 -4.14 5.19
N ARG A 19 -6.56 -5.34 5.28
CA ARG A 19 -7.46 -5.66 6.39
C ARG A 19 -6.72 -5.58 7.71
N ARG A 20 -7.37 -5.09 8.75
CA ARG A 20 -6.79 -4.90 10.09
C ARG A 20 -6.07 -6.14 10.63
N GLN A 21 -6.63 -7.32 10.35
CA GLN A 21 -6.12 -8.62 10.81
C GLN A 21 -4.82 -9.02 10.09
N ASP A 22 -4.57 -8.45 8.92
CA ASP A 22 -3.42 -8.73 8.07
C ASP A 22 -2.32 -7.65 8.24
N VAL A 23 -2.57 -6.63 9.08
CA VAL A 23 -1.57 -5.60 9.43
C VAL A 23 -0.60 -6.18 10.44
N ALA A 24 0.52 -6.71 9.93
CA ALA A 24 1.61 -7.23 10.75
C ALA A 24 2.69 -6.16 10.97
N GLY A 25 3.18 -6.08 12.21
CA GLY A 25 4.37 -5.29 12.54
C GLY A 25 5.65 -5.98 12.11
N CYS A 26 6.72 -5.21 11.87
CA CYS A 26 8.05 -5.76 11.66
C CYS A 26 8.80 -5.94 12.99
N THR A 27 9.58 -7.00 13.12
CA THR A 27 10.52 -7.20 14.22
C THR A 27 11.96 -7.19 13.72
N LEU A 28 12.87 -6.66 14.52
CA LEU A 28 14.31 -6.70 14.23
C LEU A 28 14.79 -8.16 14.20
N GLY A 29 15.47 -8.54 13.11
CA GLY A 29 16.05 -9.88 12.95
C GLY A 29 15.10 -10.94 12.36
N ALA A 30 13.89 -10.57 11.93
CA ALA A 30 13.04 -11.47 11.16
C ALA A 30 13.66 -11.80 9.78
N GLN A 31 13.55 -13.05 9.34
CA GLN A 31 14.07 -13.53 8.05
C GLN A 31 13.34 -12.85 6.87
N ASP A 32 12.03 -12.60 7.00
CA ASP A 32 11.22 -11.83 6.04
C ASP A 32 11.00 -10.41 6.56
N SER A 33 12.07 -9.62 6.63
CA SER A 33 11.99 -8.22 7.06
C SER A 33 11.32 -7.37 5.97
N GLY A 34 10.15 -6.81 6.26
CA GLY A 34 9.53 -5.86 5.33
C GLY A 34 10.35 -4.56 5.21
N ARG A 35 10.20 -3.87 4.08
CA ARG A 35 10.85 -2.61 3.74
C ARG A 35 10.10 -1.44 4.39
N ILE A 36 10.79 -0.74 5.29
CA ILE A 36 10.28 0.47 5.94
C ILE A 36 9.89 1.49 4.87
N GLY A 37 8.67 2.01 4.97
CA GLY A 37 8.12 2.98 4.02
C GLY A 37 7.54 2.37 2.74
N TRP A 38 7.54 1.04 2.58
CA TRP A 38 7.00 0.37 1.40
C TRP A 38 5.91 -0.64 1.73
N ASP A 39 6.26 -1.68 2.50
CA ASP A 39 5.39 -2.82 2.82
C ASP A 39 5.42 -3.20 4.31
N THR A 40 6.03 -2.36 5.15
CA THR A 40 6.09 -2.53 6.60
C THR A 40 5.25 -1.50 7.34
N PHE A 41 4.52 -1.96 8.36
CA PHE A 41 3.85 -1.11 9.34
C PHE A 41 4.61 -1.07 10.66
N LEU A 42 4.85 0.13 11.18
CA LEU A 42 5.33 0.30 12.56
C LEU A 42 4.14 0.23 13.51
N CYS A 43 3.99 -0.90 14.19
CA CYS A 43 2.86 -1.17 15.09
C CYS A 43 3.38 -1.66 16.44
N SER A 44 3.03 -0.99 17.53
CA SER A 44 3.30 -1.45 18.90
C SER A 44 2.19 -2.35 19.46
N HIS A 45 1.03 -2.36 18.81
CA HIS A 45 -0.17 -3.10 19.19
C HIS A 45 -0.90 -3.58 17.92
N PRO A 46 -1.80 -4.59 18.02
CA PRO A 46 -2.63 -5.01 16.90
C PRO A 46 -3.44 -3.84 16.32
N ALA A 47 -3.54 -3.78 14.99
CA ALA A 47 -4.30 -2.74 14.31
C ALA A 47 -5.79 -2.81 14.65
N GLN A 48 -6.37 -1.65 14.96
CA GLN A 48 -7.79 -1.54 15.32
C GLN A 48 -8.69 -1.36 14.09
N HIS A 49 -8.12 -0.93 12.97
CA HIS A 49 -8.84 -0.59 11.74
C HIS A 49 -8.03 -1.04 10.51
N ASP A 50 -8.72 -1.19 9.39
CA ASP A 50 -8.07 -1.44 8.10
C ASP A 50 -7.15 -0.27 7.75
N ARG A 51 -6.04 -0.58 7.08
CA ARG A 51 -4.98 0.39 6.77
C ARG A 51 -5.00 0.72 5.28
N SER A 52 -4.93 2.00 4.97
CA SER A 52 -4.95 2.53 3.60
C SER A 52 -3.90 3.62 3.40
N ASP A 53 -2.79 3.50 4.12
CA ASP A 53 -1.70 4.46 4.17
C ASP A 53 -0.94 4.51 2.84
N VAL A 54 -0.99 3.42 2.07
CA VAL A 54 -0.39 3.32 0.75
C VAL A 54 -1.39 3.79 -0.31
N GLN A 55 -1.12 4.95 -0.89
CA GLN A 55 -1.92 5.57 -1.96
C GLN A 55 -1.03 5.83 -3.17
N TYR A 56 -1.52 5.45 -4.35
CA TYR A 56 -0.84 5.69 -5.61
C TYR A 56 -1.71 6.57 -6.50
N THR A 57 -1.15 7.71 -6.91
CA THR A 57 -1.71 8.51 -7.99
C THR A 57 -1.08 8.06 -9.29
N LEU A 58 -1.90 7.65 -10.25
CA LEU A 58 -1.43 7.27 -11.57
C LEU A 58 -1.63 8.44 -12.54
N ALA A 59 -0.52 8.99 -13.02
CA ALA A 59 -0.51 9.96 -14.10
C ALA A 59 -0.36 9.26 -15.47
N PRO A 60 -0.88 9.84 -16.56
CA PRO A 60 -0.60 9.36 -17.91
C PRO A 60 0.92 9.33 -18.19
N LEU A 61 1.41 8.25 -18.79
CA LEU A 61 2.76 8.20 -19.36
C LEU A 61 2.71 8.96 -20.69
N HIS A 62 3.51 10.03 -20.81
CA HIS A 62 3.66 10.82 -22.03
C HIS A 62 4.52 10.11 -23.07
#